data_AF-W0JCU1-F1
#
_entry.id   AF-W0JCU1-F1
#
_cell.length_a   1.000
_cell.length_b   1.000
_cell.length_c   1.000
_cell.angle_alpha   90.00
_cell.angle_beta   90.00
_cell.angle_gamma   90.00
#
_symmetry.space_group_name_H-M   'P 1'
#
loop_
_entity.id
_entity.type
_entity.pdbx_description
1 polymer ?
#
loop_
_entity_poly.entity_id
_entity_poly.type
_entity_poly.pdbx_seq_one_letter_code
_entity_poly.pdbx_strand_id
1 'polypeptide(L)'
;MSQSPSEPVELKNAWIKKMGMQVVRSWKEGRRLYYEAHCKVCGKLYVFQPALPRATCSPECTEVARSQHRPVGRPVVTRTFRCKVCAREFTVQGRLSSASHRVTCSPKCKRELSAAACSQASGTPVPEKAGDLALPPPGSAGKSPAVAVELKGSWIKKVVPNIVRSWKVGQRHYHEAPCKACGKLYVFTTTQPRTACSPECTEELRAKHRPAGRPTVTHTYRCAVCGKDFLAGRKISGRKVTCSPECERELCRRLFATRMERMHKNAVKARAISPLHGPFATNIHACRWSLVDPGGRLHEFENLSLFIREHSHLFAKEDLTLQGRSKVSRASSGLAKLAPMRSYRKRSWKGWAWGDENVVPVRKWEQNQEA
;
A
#
# COMPACT_ATOMS: atom_id res chain seq x y z
N MET A 1 -8.84 2.79 45.02
CA MET A 1 -8.48 1.35 45.00
C MET A 1 -7.20 1.20 44.20
N SER A 2 -6.06 1.09 44.87
CA SER A 2 -4.75 0.93 44.23
C SER A 2 -4.59 -0.52 43.78
N GLN A 3 -4.68 -0.76 42.47
CA GLN A 3 -4.44 -2.10 41.91
C GLN A 3 -2.93 -2.37 41.89
N SER A 4 -2.54 -3.51 42.45
CA SER A 4 -1.16 -4.00 42.48
C SER A 4 -0.59 -4.11 41.05
N PRO A 5 0.68 -3.73 40.82
CA PRO A 5 1.28 -3.80 39.49
C PRO A 5 1.37 -5.26 39.02
N SER A 6 0.75 -5.57 37.87
CA SER A 6 0.84 -6.87 37.21
C SER A 6 2.28 -7.19 36.79
N GLU A 7 2.70 -8.45 36.92
CA GLU A 7 4.01 -8.94 36.52
C GLU A 7 4.42 -8.53 35.08
N PRO A 8 5.71 -8.22 34.85
CA PRO A 8 6.21 -7.80 33.55
C PRO A 8 6.04 -8.91 32.51
N VAL A 9 5.20 -8.67 31.50
CA VAL A 9 5.01 -9.57 30.36
C VAL A 9 6.28 -9.59 29.52
N GLU A 10 6.94 -10.75 29.44
CA GLU A 10 8.17 -10.96 28.66
C GLU A 10 7.97 -10.54 27.18
N LEU A 11 8.69 -9.51 26.75
CA LEU A 11 8.55 -8.86 25.43
C LEU A 11 9.07 -9.73 24.27
N LYS A 12 8.26 -10.68 23.78
CA LYS A 12 8.57 -11.53 22.61
C LYS A 12 8.26 -10.90 21.24
N ASN A 13 8.14 -9.58 21.16
CA ASN A 13 7.73 -8.90 19.93
C ASN A 13 8.93 -8.52 19.06
N ALA A 14 9.27 -9.38 18.09
CA ALA A 14 10.35 -9.16 17.11
C ALA A 14 10.27 -7.82 16.36
N TRP A 15 9.06 -7.26 16.22
CA TRP A 15 8.85 -5.98 15.54
C TRP A 15 9.33 -4.75 16.36
N ILE A 16 9.22 -4.78 17.70
CA ILE A 16 9.70 -3.70 18.60
C ILE A 16 11.22 -3.58 18.47
N LYS A 17 11.92 -4.71 18.46
CA LYS A 17 13.36 -4.78 18.22
C LYS A 17 13.72 -4.27 16.82
N LYS A 18 12.96 -4.64 15.79
CA LYS A 18 13.18 -4.16 14.41
C LYS A 18 13.03 -2.64 14.27
N MET A 19 12.13 -2.03 15.03
CA MET A 19 11.94 -0.57 15.05
C MET A 19 12.97 0.14 15.96
N GLY A 20 13.78 -0.62 16.71
CA GLY A 20 14.77 -0.12 17.65
C GLY A 20 14.17 0.73 18.78
N MET A 21 12.94 0.43 19.20
CA MET A 21 12.24 1.18 20.24
C MET A 21 12.72 0.73 21.62
N GLN A 22 12.95 1.69 22.53
CA GLN A 22 13.23 1.42 23.94
C GLN A 22 11.90 1.45 24.71
N VAL A 23 11.31 0.26 24.89
CA VAL A 23 10.09 0.07 25.68
C VAL A 23 10.48 0.05 27.15
N VAL A 24 9.83 0.91 27.93
CA VAL A 24 10.02 1.04 29.38
C VAL A 24 9.17 0.01 30.12
N ARG A 25 7.89 -0.07 29.77
CA ARG A 25 6.95 -1.05 30.35
C ARG A 25 5.82 -1.39 29.38
N SER A 26 5.12 -2.48 29.68
CA SER A 26 3.89 -2.88 28.99
C SER A 26 2.85 -3.36 30.00
N TRP A 27 1.59 -3.06 29.75
CA TRP A 27 0.47 -3.51 30.59
C TRP A 27 -0.77 -3.79 29.73
N LYS A 28 -1.73 -4.50 30.31
CA LYS A 28 -3.02 -4.78 29.68
C LYS A 28 -4.12 -3.98 30.37
N GLU A 29 -5.06 -3.50 29.57
CA GLU A 29 -6.33 -2.93 30.04
C GLU A 29 -7.46 -3.60 29.26
N GLY A 30 -8.20 -4.49 29.94
CA GLY A 30 -9.13 -5.41 29.29
C GLY A 30 -8.43 -6.32 28.26
N ARG A 31 -8.90 -6.27 27.00
CA ARG A 31 -8.32 -7.04 25.88
C ARG A 31 -7.20 -6.29 25.13
N ARG A 32 -6.90 -5.05 25.53
CA ARG A 32 -5.91 -4.20 24.85
C ARG A 32 -4.58 -4.27 25.57
N LEU A 33 -3.51 -4.30 24.78
CA LEU A 33 -2.12 -4.29 25.26
C LEU A 33 -1.53 -2.91 24.95
N TYR A 34 -0.89 -2.29 25.93
CA TYR A 34 -0.26 -0.99 25.81
C TYR A 34 1.24 -1.10 26.09
N TYR A 35 1.99 -0.21 25.48
CA TYR A 35 3.43 -0.05 25.67
C TYR A 35 3.73 1.40 25.98
N GLU A 36 4.61 1.63 26.93
CA GLU A 36 5.23 2.94 27.16
C GLU A 36 6.67 2.87 26.66
N ALA A 37 7.06 3.83 25.82
CA ALA A 37 8.40 3.86 25.23
C ALA A 37 8.91 5.30 25.10
N HIS A 38 10.22 5.46 24.98
CA HIS A 38 10.83 6.76 24.66
C HIS A 38 10.70 7.08 23.17
N CYS A 39 10.30 8.31 22.84
CA CYS A 39 10.29 8.83 21.49
C CYS A 39 11.72 8.97 20.98
N LYS A 40 12.03 8.41 19.81
CA LYS A 40 13.39 8.51 19.23
C LYS A 40 13.83 9.92 18.87
N VAL A 41 12.88 10.83 18.69
CA VAL A 41 13.17 12.21 18.25
C VAL A 41 13.31 13.15 19.44
N CYS A 42 12.37 13.12 20.38
CA CYS A 42 12.33 14.08 21.49
C CYS A 42 12.61 13.46 22.87
N GLY A 43 12.82 12.14 22.97
CA GLY A 43 13.08 11.43 24.22
C GLY A 43 11.86 11.27 25.16
N LYS A 44 10.75 11.97 24.91
CA LYS A 44 9.54 11.90 25.75
C LYS A 44 8.95 10.50 25.80
N LEU A 45 8.47 10.10 26.98
CA LEU A 45 7.67 8.89 27.15
C LEU A 45 6.31 9.07 26.48
N TYR A 46 5.85 8.03 25.79
CA TYR A 46 4.51 7.98 25.22
C TYR A 46 3.96 6.57 25.23
N VAL A 47 2.63 6.49 25.26
CA VAL A 47 1.89 5.24 25.28
C VAL A 47 1.36 4.92 23.88
N PHE A 48 1.49 3.68 23.44
CA PHE A 48 0.94 3.24 22.15
C PHE A 48 0.41 1.81 22.19
N GLN A 49 -0.45 1.47 21.23
CA GLN A 49 -0.97 0.11 21.03
C GLN A 49 -0.21 -0.61 19.90
N PRO A 50 0.05 -1.92 20.02
CA PRO A 50 0.78 -2.69 19.02
C PRO A 50 0.08 -2.75 17.65
N ALA A 51 -1.24 -2.55 17.59
CA ALA A 51 -1.99 -2.49 16.34
C ALA A 51 -1.66 -1.23 15.51
N LEU A 52 -1.12 -0.19 16.14
CA LEU A 52 -0.73 1.08 15.52
C LEU A 52 0.70 1.42 15.92
N PRO A 53 1.70 0.63 15.49
CA PRO A 53 3.07 0.81 15.92
C PRO A 53 3.61 2.14 15.37
N ARG A 54 3.82 3.10 16.26
CA ARG A 54 4.50 4.37 15.96
C ARG A 54 5.81 4.37 16.73
N ALA A 55 6.89 4.84 16.12
CA ALA A 55 8.19 4.99 16.78
C ALA A 55 8.34 6.37 17.45
N THR A 56 7.33 7.23 17.30
CA THR A 56 7.34 8.65 17.64
C THR A 56 6.06 9.03 18.39
N CYS A 57 6.18 9.94 19.35
CA CYS A 57 5.08 10.34 20.23
C CYS A 57 4.05 11.25 19.54
N SER A 58 4.43 11.96 18.48
CA SER A 58 3.58 12.97 17.83
C SER A 58 3.76 13.01 16.30
N PRO A 59 2.84 13.64 15.55
CA PRO A 59 2.99 13.88 14.12
C PRO A 59 4.24 14.68 13.77
N GLU A 60 4.61 15.68 14.58
CA GLU A 60 5.81 16.50 14.38
C GLU A 60 7.08 15.64 14.50
N CYS A 61 7.16 14.82 15.56
CA CYS A 61 8.26 13.88 15.72
C CYS A 61 8.30 12.86 14.56
N THR A 62 7.15 12.47 14.02
CA THR A 62 7.07 11.57 12.86
C THR A 62 7.68 12.21 11.62
N GLU A 63 7.42 13.51 11.39
CA GLU A 63 7.97 14.21 10.24
C GLU A 63 9.48 14.46 10.40
N VAL A 64 9.95 14.76 11.62
CA VAL A 64 11.39 14.85 11.93
C VAL A 64 12.09 13.50 11.73
N ALA A 65 11.52 12.40 12.22
CA ALA A 65 12.09 11.07 11.98
C ALA A 65 12.14 10.73 10.48
N ARG A 66 11.11 11.11 9.72
CA ARG A 66 11.09 10.95 8.26
C ARG A 66 12.14 11.80 7.58
N SER A 67 12.37 13.04 8.02
CA SER A 67 13.37 13.92 7.41
C SER A 67 14.79 13.45 7.69
N GLN A 68 15.08 12.95 8.90
CA GLN A 68 16.37 12.34 9.25
C GLN A 68 16.66 11.06 8.45
N HIS A 69 15.62 10.28 8.13
CA HIS A 69 15.74 9.09 7.29
C HIS A 69 15.48 9.35 5.81
N ARG A 70 15.20 10.59 5.38
CA ARG A 70 15.22 10.90 3.95
C ARG A 70 16.69 10.76 3.54
N PRO A 71 17.03 9.80 2.66
CA PRO A 71 18.37 9.77 2.12
C PRO A 71 18.64 11.18 1.55
N VAL A 72 19.73 11.81 2.00
CA VAL A 72 20.25 13.08 1.46
C VAL A 72 20.02 13.03 -0.03
N GLY A 73 19.26 14.02 -0.54
CA GLY A 73 18.60 13.94 -1.84
C GLY A 73 19.49 13.28 -2.86
N ARG A 74 19.10 12.09 -3.35
CA ARG A 74 19.89 11.40 -4.37
C ARG A 74 20.12 12.39 -5.50
N PRO A 75 21.37 12.58 -5.96
CA PRO A 75 21.68 13.59 -6.96
C PRO A 75 20.73 13.43 -8.14
N VAL A 76 20.11 14.55 -8.55
CA VAL A 76 19.34 14.58 -9.80
C VAL A 76 20.37 14.50 -10.91
N VAL A 77 20.51 13.31 -11.49
CA VAL A 77 21.44 13.10 -12.60
C VAL A 77 20.73 13.53 -13.88
N THR A 78 21.32 14.48 -14.60
CA THR A 78 20.93 14.79 -15.98
C THR A 78 21.60 13.74 -16.88
N ARG A 79 20.80 12.99 -17.65
CA ARG A 79 21.32 12.11 -18.70
C ARG A 79 20.75 12.52 -20.05
N THR A 80 21.61 12.57 -21.05
CA THR A 80 21.23 12.74 -22.45
C THR A 80 20.95 11.36 -23.05
N PHE A 81 19.81 11.22 -23.71
CA PHE A 81 19.40 10.01 -24.40
C PHE A 81 19.15 10.33 -25.87
N ARG A 82 19.42 9.36 -26.75
CA ARG A 82 19.06 9.43 -28.16
C ARG A 82 17.75 8.67 -28.39
N CYS A 83 16.75 9.33 -28.95
CA CYS A 83 15.44 8.73 -29.22
C CYS A 83 15.57 7.60 -30.24
N LYS A 84 15.08 6.38 -29.92
CA LYS A 84 15.16 5.23 -30.83
C LYS A 84 14.35 5.37 -32.12
N VAL A 85 13.43 6.33 -32.19
CA VAL A 85 12.53 6.50 -33.33
C VAL A 85 12.98 7.63 -34.26
N CYS A 86 13.31 8.80 -33.70
CA CYS A 86 13.66 9.98 -34.51
C CYS A 86 15.13 10.40 -34.38
N ALA A 87 15.95 9.64 -33.66
CA ALA A 87 17.37 9.89 -33.41
C ALA A 87 17.74 11.24 -32.75
N ARG A 88 16.76 12.08 -32.38
CA ARG A 88 16.99 13.33 -31.64
C ARG A 88 17.48 13.05 -30.21
N GLU A 89 18.43 13.86 -29.78
CA GLU A 89 18.90 13.87 -28.40
C GLU A 89 17.91 14.61 -27.50
N PHE A 90 17.72 14.11 -26.28
CA PHE A 90 16.89 14.76 -25.27
C PHE A 90 17.46 14.48 -23.88
N THR A 91 17.34 15.45 -22.98
CA THR A 91 17.80 15.33 -21.60
C THR A 91 16.64 14.96 -20.69
N VAL A 92 16.87 14.03 -19.77
CA VAL A 92 15.92 13.69 -18.71
C VAL A 92 16.58 13.99 -17.38
N GLN A 93 15.97 14.89 -16.62
CA GLN A 93 16.27 15.09 -15.21
C GLN A 93 15.35 14.19 -14.39
N GLY A 94 15.92 13.26 -13.63
CA GLY A 94 15.13 12.35 -12.83
C GLY A 94 15.97 11.41 -11.97
N ARG A 95 15.31 10.65 -11.09
CA ARG A 95 15.99 9.63 -10.29
C ARG A 95 16.49 8.52 -11.23
N LEU A 96 17.69 7.99 -10.96
CA LEU A 96 18.35 6.96 -11.79
C LEU A 96 17.45 5.78 -12.18
N SER A 97 16.54 5.35 -11.30
CA SER A 97 15.63 4.22 -11.56
C SER A 97 14.43 4.58 -12.45
N SER A 98 14.06 5.86 -12.58
CA SER A 98 12.93 6.30 -13.40
C SER A 98 13.38 6.81 -14.78
N ALA A 99 14.65 7.22 -14.93
CA ALA A 99 15.20 7.69 -16.20
C ALA A 99 15.54 6.53 -17.16
N SER A 100 15.91 5.35 -16.66
CA SER A 100 16.31 4.19 -17.46
C SER A 100 15.21 3.62 -18.37
N HIS A 101 13.94 3.98 -18.15
CA HIS A 101 12.81 3.46 -18.91
C HIS A 101 12.30 4.40 -20.03
N ARG A 102 12.84 5.62 -20.16
CA ARG A 102 12.42 6.55 -21.24
C ARG A 102 13.30 6.37 -22.47
N VAL A 103 12.77 5.66 -23.46
CA VAL A 103 13.44 5.39 -24.75
C VAL A 103 13.06 6.36 -25.88
N THR A 104 12.14 7.30 -25.60
CA THR A 104 11.54 8.18 -26.62
C THR A 104 11.42 9.62 -26.13
N CYS A 105 11.72 10.57 -27.02
CA CYS A 105 11.70 12.01 -26.70
C CYS A 105 10.29 12.62 -26.63
N SER A 106 9.27 11.98 -27.20
CA SER A 106 7.90 12.52 -27.26
C SER A 106 6.83 11.42 -27.19
N PRO A 107 5.57 11.76 -26.85
CA PRO A 107 4.44 10.83 -26.94
C PRO A 107 4.22 10.27 -28.35
N LYS A 108 4.56 11.04 -29.40
CA LYS A 108 4.48 10.58 -30.81
C LYS A 108 5.45 9.43 -31.04
N CYS A 109 6.73 9.62 -30.73
CA CYS A 109 7.74 8.57 -30.85
C CYS A 109 7.42 7.35 -29.96
N LYS A 110 6.80 7.55 -28.79
CA LYS A 110 6.34 6.42 -27.95
C LYS A 110 5.30 5.55 -28.65
N ARG A 111 4.34 6.18 -29.34
CA ARG A 111 3.30 5.46 -30.11
C ARG A 111 3.91 4.71 -31.29
N GLU A 112 4.82 5.33 -32.03
CA GLU A 112 5.53 4.71 -33.15
C GLU A 112 6.38 3.51 -32.69
N LEU A 113 7.12 3.64 -31.59
CA LEU A 113 7.90 2.53 -31.01
C LEU A 113 7.00 1.37 -30.56
N SER A 114 5.82 1.67 -29.99
CA SER A 114 4.87 0.64 -29.55
C SER A 114 4.19 -0.07 -30.73
N ALA A 115 3.94 0.66 -31.83
CA ALA A 115 3.42 0.10 -33.07
C ALA A 115 4.44 -0.85 -33.72
N ALA A 116 5.71 -0.44 -33.81
CA ALA A 116 6.79 -1.30 -34.32
C ALA A 116 7.00 -2.56 -33.48
N ALA A 117 6.87 -2.47 -32.15
CA ALA A 117 6.98 -3.63 -31.25
C ALA A 117 5.82 -4.63 -31.44
N CYS A 118 4.60 -4.16 -31.76
CA CYS A 118 3.50 -5.06 -32.10
C CYS A 118 3.76 -5.83 -33.41
N SER A 119 4.46 -5.22 -34.37
CA SER A 119 4.80 -5.85 -35.65
C SER A 119 5.92 -6.90 -35.54
N GLN A 120 6.76 -6.85 -34.51
CA GLN A 120 7.91 -7.73 -34.31
C GLN A 120 7.65 -8.91 -33.35
N ALA A 121 6.43 -9.04 -32.81
CA ALA A 121 6.07 -10.07 -31.84
C ALA A 121 5.99 -11.51 -32.41
N SER A 122 6.33 -11.72 -33.68
CA SER A 122 6.34 -13.03 -34.36
C SER A 122 7.72 -13.71 -34.45
N GLY A 123 8.76 -13.15 -33.85
CA GLY A 123 10.01 -13.89 -33.69
C GLY A 123 11.15 -13.02 -33.21
N THR A 124 11.66 -13.26 -32.01
CA THR A 124 13.02 -12.85 -31.66
C THR A 124 13.63 -13.76 -30.58
N PRO A 125 14.97 -13.93 -30.59
CA PRO A 125 15.71 -14.86 -29.74
C PRO A 125 16.00 -14.28 -28.34
N VAL A 126 16.38 -15.19 -27.44
CA VAL A 126 16.74 -14.94 -26.04
C VAL A 126 18.04 -14.12 -25.93
N PRO A 127 18.11 -13.03 -25.12
CA PRO A 127 19.34 -12.29 -24.91
C PRO A 127 20.31 -13.00 -23.96
N GLU A 128 21.60 -12.90 -24.28
CA GLU A 128 22.75 -13.46 -23.56
C GLU A 128 22.97 -12.89 -22.16
N LYS A 129 23.67 -13.71 -21.36
CA LYS A 129 23.84 -13.71 -19.91
C LYS A 129 24.43 -12.41 -19.33
N ALA A 130 23.84 -11.97 -18.21
CA ALA A 130 24.47 -11.05 -17.27
C ALA A 130 25.53 -11.81 -16.43
N GLY A 131 26.71 -11.19 -16.29
CA GLY A 131 27.93 -11.79 -15.74
C GLY A 131 27.84 -12.32 -14.31
N ASP A 132 28.60 -13.39 -14.10
CA ASP A 132 28.82 -14.07 -12.83
C ASP A 132 29.48 -13.16 -11.81
N LEU A 133 28.79 -12.90 -10.69
CA LEU A 133 29.41 -12.41 -9.47
C LEU A 133 30.23 -13.54 -8.86
N ALA A 134 31.54 -13.54 -9.13
CA ALA A 134 32.49 -14.42 -8.47
C ALA A 134 32.40 -14.24 -6.95
N LEU A 135 31.90 -15.27 -6.25
CA LEU A 135 31.99 -15.34 -4.80
C LEU A 135 33.47 -15.53 -4.42
N PRO A 136 33.95 -14.89 -3.34
CA PRO A 136 35.31 -15.09 -2.87
C PRO A 136 35.51 -16.57 -2.53
N PRO A 137 36.64 -17.19 -2.94
CA PRO A 137 36.94 -18.56 -2.57
C PRO A 137 37.02 -18.67 -1.03
N PRO A 138 36.50 -19.76 -0.45
CA PRO A 138 36.65 -20.00 0.98
C PRO A 138 38.14 -20.29 1.27
N GLY A 139 38.90 -19.25 1.61
CA GLY A 139 40.31 -19.38 1.95
C GLY A 139 41.14 -18.10 1.91
N SER A 140 40.70 -17.03 1.24
CA SER A 140 41.58 -15.89 0.93
C SER A 140 41.28 -14.57 1.65
N ALA A 141 40.61 -14.57 2.81
CA ALA A 141 40.39 -13.35 3.60
C ALA A 141 40.72 -13.56 5.07
N GLY A 142 41.53 -12.64 5.63
CA GLY A 142 42.15 -12.73 6.95
C GLY A 142 41.19 -13.10 8.09
N LYS A 143 41.59 -14.14 8.83
CA LYS A 143 41.32 -14.49 10.24
C LYS A 143 40.11 -13.82 10.91
N SER A 144 38.92 -13.90 10.33
CA SER A 144 37.67 -13.82 11.09
C SER A 144 37.11 -15.23 11.19
N PRO A 145 36.95 -15.80 12.41
CA PRO A 145 36.54 -17.19 12.55
C PRO A 145 35.12 -17.37 12.03
N ALA A 146 34.97 -18.18 10.99
CA ALA A 146 33.66 -18.64 10.54
C ALA A 146 33.04 -19.49 11.67
N VAL A 147 32.05 -18.94 12.38
CA VAL A 147 31.34 -19.67 13.44
C VAL A 147 30.40 -20.68 12.78
N ALA A 148 30.63 -21.96 13.06
CA ALA A 148 29.71 -23.03 12.65
C ALA A 148 28.35 -22.81 13.33
N VAL A 149 27.28 -22.78 12.55
CA VAL A 149 25.91 -22.58 13.08
C VAL A 149 25.15 -23.90 13.02
N GLU A 150 24.73 -24.42 14.17
CA GLU A 150 23.88 -25.60 14.25
C GLU A 150 22.44 -25.27 13.78
N LEU A 151 21.94 -25.99 12.78
CA LEU A 151 20.64 -25.75 12.15
C LEU A 151 19.53 -26.69 12.64
N LYS A 152 19.39 -26.93 13.95
CA LYS A 152 18.27 -27.74 14.47
C LYS A 152 16.93 -27.01 14.25
N GLY A 153 15.98 -27.66 13.57
CA GLY A 153 14.62 -27.15 13.36
C GLY A 153 14.43 -26.04 12.32
N SER A 154 15.46 -25.64 11.57
CA SER A 154 15.33 -24.57 10.58
C SER A 154 14.49 -25.01 9.37
N TRP A 155 13.56 -24.14 8.93
CA TRP A 155 12.74 -24.35 7.73
C TRP A 155 13.57 -24.63 6.48
N ILE A 156 14.84 -24.18 6.44
CA ILE A 156 15.74 -24.40 5.32
C ILE A 156 16.05 -25.88 5.07
N LYS A 157 16.09 -26.71 6.13
CA LYS A 157 16.28 -28.17 6.01
C LYS A 157 15.07 -28.85 5.37
N LYS A 158 13.87 -28.25 5.43
CA LYS A 158 12.69 -28.75 4.71
C LYS A 158 12.81 -28.55 3.20
N VAL A 159 13.49 -27.48 2.78
CA VAL A 159 13.67 -27.14 1.36
C VAL A 159 14.92 -27.83 0.77
N VAL A 160 16.03 -27.80 1.51
CA VAL A 160 17.31 -28.42 1.14
C VAL A 160 17.74 -29.34 2.29
N PRO A 161 17.38 -30.64 2.25
CA PRO A 161 17.62 -31.55 3.37
C PRO A 161 19.10 -31.88 3.59
N ASN A 162 19.92 -31.83 2.53
CA ASN A 162 21.30 -32.31 2.53
C ASN A 162 22.32 -31.16 2.66
N ILE A 163 22.13 -30.25 3.62
CA ILE A 163 23.10 -29.17 3.87
C ILE A 163 24.34 -29.75 4.53
N VAL A 164 25.50 -29.59 3.89
CA VAL A 164 26.80 -30.12 4.35
C VAL A 164 27.45 -29.15 5.33
N ARG A 165 27.46 -27.85 5.00
CA ARG A 165 28.07 -26.80 5.83
C ARG A 165 27.19 -25.56 5.91
N SER A 166 27.30 -24.82 7.00
CA SER A 166 26.59 -23.56 7.23
C SER A 166 27.45 -22.59 8.02
N TRP A 167 27.53 -21.35 7.55
CA TRP A 167 28.33 -20.31 8.18
C TRP A 167 27.67 -18.93 8.01
N LYS A 168 28.14 -17.96 8.80
CA LYS A 168 27.63 -16.59 8.79
C LYS A 168 28.75 -15.62 8.40
N VAL A 169 28.45 -14.67 7.51
CA VAL A 169 29.35 -13.55 7.17
C VAL A 169 28.54 -12.26 7.31
N GLY A 170 28.91 -11.44 8.30
CA GLY A 170 28.12 -10.27 8.69
C GLY A 170 26.70 -10.67 9.12
N GLN A 171 25.68 -10.11 8.45
CA GLN A 171 24.26 -10.43 8.71
C GLN A 171 23.71 -11.55 7.79
N ARG A 172 24.53 -12.12 6.90
CA ARG A 172 24.08 -13.13 5.93
C ARG A 172 24.51 -14.52 6.37
N HIS A 173 23.59 -15.47 6.22
CA HIS A 173 23.82 -16.88 6.46
C HIS A 173 23.96 -17.59 5.11
N TYR A 174 25.02 -18.37 4.99
CA TYR A 174 25.39 -19.14 3.81
C TYR A 174 25.34 -20.62 4.14
N HIS A 175 24.97 -21.41 3.14
CA HIS A 175 24.82 -22.84 3.22
C HIS A 175 25.48 -23.46 2.00
N GLU A 176 26.12 -24.60 2.19
CA GLU A 176 26.66 -25.42 1.12
C GLU A 176 25.94 -26.77 1.10
N ALA A 177 25.49 -27.20 -0.08
CA ALA A 177 24.81 -28.46 -0.29
C ALA A 177 25.18 -29.05 -1.66
N PRO A 178 25.09 -30.37 -1.86
CA PRO A 178 25.24 -30.98 -3.17
C PRO A 178 24.01 -30.68 -4.03
N CYS A 179 24.25 -30.35 -5.30
CA CYS A 179 23.21 -30.17 -6.30
C CYS A 179 22.43 -31.47 -6.49
N LYS A 180 21.09 -31.44 -6.41
CA LYS A 180 20.28 -32.65 -6.64
C LYS A 180 20.35 -33.16 -8.08
N ALA A 181 20.77 -32.31 -9.04
CA ALA A 181 20.90 -32.70 -10.45
C ALA A 181 22.24 -33.38 -10.74
N CYS A 182 23.35 -32.70 -10.38
CA CYS A 182 24.71 -33.08 -10.79
C CYS A 182 25.66 -33.43 -9.63
N GLY A 183 25.20 -33.39 -8.38
CA GLY A 183 26.01 -33.71 -7.19
C GLY A 183 27.01 -32.64 -6.75
N LYS A 184 27.38 -31.68 -7.61
CA LYS A 184 28.36 -30.63 -7.28
C LYS A 184 27.94 -29.80 -6.07
N LEU A 185 28.89 -29.53 -5.17
CA LEU A 185 28.67 -28.62 -4.04
C LEU A 185 28.47 -27.19 -4.56
N TYR A 186 27.48 -26.50 -4.01
CA TYR A 186 27.24 -25.09 -4.31
C TYR A 186 26.81 -24.34 -3.06
N VAL A 187 27.11 -23.04 -3.05
CA VAL A 187 26.76 -22.15 -1.96
C VAL A 187 25.46 -21.41 -2.26
N PHE A 188 24.61 -21.24 -1.26
CA PHE A 188 23.38 -20.45 -1.33
C PHE A 188 23.12 -19.72 -0.02
N THR A 189 22.26 -18.72 -0.05
CA THR A 189 21.90 -17.94 1.14
C THR A 189 20.55 -18.39 1.69
N THR A 190 20.29 -18.13 2.97
CA THR A 190 18.99 -18.44 3.59
C THR A 190 17.81 -17.74 2.91
N THR A 191 18.04 -16.58 2.28
CA THR A 191 16.99 -15.83 1.58
C THR A 191 16.68 -16.36 0.19
N GLN A 192 17.58 -17.17 -0.39
CA GLN A 192 17.42 -17.76 -1.72
C GLN A 192 17.76 -19.26 -1.67
N PRO A 193 16.96 -20.07 -0.96
CA PRO A 193 17.15 -21.51 -0.96
C PRO A 193 16.92 -22.05 -2.37
N ARG A 194 17.93 -22.72 -2.91
CA ARG A 194 17.87 -23.43 -4.19
C ARG A 194 18.33 -24.86 -3.96
N THR A 195 17.81 -25.80 -4.74
CA THR A 195 18.18 -27.23 -4.70
C THR A 195 19.14 -27.64 -5.82
N ALA A 196 19.48 -26.70 -6.70
CA ALA A 196 20.36 -26.88 -7.85
C ALA A 196 21.41 -25.76 -7.91
N CYS A 197 22.59 -26.09 -8.40
CA CYS A 197 23.72 -25.15 -8.48
C CYS A 197 23.58 -24.14 -9.63
N SER A 198 22.94 -24.52 -10.74
CA SER A 198 22.77 -23.69 -11.93
C SER A 198 21.33 -23.72 -12.49
N PRO A 199 20.99 -22.79 -13.40
CA PRO A 199 19.74 -22.85 -14.17
C PRO A 199 19.61 -24.15 -14.98
N GLU A 200 20.68 -24.67 -15.58
CA GLU A 200 20.60 -25.93 -16.35
C GLU A 200 20.23 -27.11 -15.44
N CYS A 201 20.88 -27.22 -14.28
CA CYS A 201 20.54 -28.23 -13.27
C CYS A 201 19.12 -28.07 -12.72
N THR A 202 18.59 -26.85 -12.71
CA THR A 202 17.21 -26.58 -12.30
C THR A 202 16.23 -27.12 -13.33
N GLU A 203 16.48 -26.89 -14.62
CA GLU A 203 15.68 -27.46 -15.71
C GLU A 203 15.78 -28.98 -15.76
N GLU A 204 16.96 -29.56 -15.54
CA GLU A 204 17.13 -31.01 -15.47
C GLU A 204 16.30 -31.63 -14.33
N LEU A 205 16.33 -31.04 -13.13
CA LEU A 205 15.47 -31.49 -12.03
C LEU A 205 13.99 -31.30 -12.35
N ARG A 206 13.61 -30.19 -12.98
CA ARG A 206 12.24 -29.96 -13.44
C ARG A 206 11.82 -30.99 -14.47
N ALA A 207 12.70 -31.42 -15.36
CA ALA A 207 12.44 -32.46 -16.35
C ALA A 207 12.28 -33.84 -15.69
N LYS A 208 13.20 -34.22 -14.78
CA LYS A 208 13.13 -35.48 -14.02
C LYS A 208 11.87 -35.58 -13.15
N HIS A 209 11.48 -34.46 -12.52
CA HIS A 209 10.28 -34.38 -11.69
C HIS A 209 9.05 -33.88 -12.44
N ARG A 210 9.12 -33.65 -13.75
CA ARG A 210 7.94 -33.32 -14.55
C ARG A 210 7.11 -34.60 -14.51
N PRO A 211 5.96 -34.62 -13.79
CA PRO A 211 5.15 -35.82 -13.78
C PRO A 211 4.80 -36.12 -15.23
N ALA A 212 5.19 -37.31 -15.72
CA ALA A 212 4.74 -37.83 -17.01
C ALA A 212 3.23 -37.62 -17.05
N GLY A 213 2.79 -36.73 -17.95
CA GLY A 213 1.61 -35.88 -17.82
C GLY A 213 0.58 -36.38 -16.81
N ARG A 214 0.54 -35.80 -15.61
CA ARG A 214 -0.55 -36.10 -14.67
C ARG A 214 -1.85 -35.82 -15.44
N PRO A 215 -2.75 -36.81 -15.62
CA PRO A 215 -3.96 -36.60 -16.40
C PRO A 215 -4.67 -35.39 -15.80
N THR A 216 -4.89 -34.38 -16.64
CA THR A 216 -5.57 -33.17 -16.21
C THR A 216 -7.01 -33.58 -15.98
N VAL A 217 -7.38 -33.88 -14.73
CA VAL A 217 -8.78 -34.10 -14.39
C VAL A 217 -9.50 -32.80 -14.69
N THR A 218 -10.26 -32.80 -15.79
CA THR A 218 -11.18 -31.75 -16.16
C THR A 218 -12.50 -32.03 -15.48
N HIS A 219 -13.06 -31.01 -14.84
CA HIS A 219 -14.42 -31.05 -14.35
C HIS A 219 -15.27 -30.16 -15.27
N THR A 220 -16.49 -30.61 -15.56
CA THR A 220 -17.48 -29.82 -16.30
C THR A 220 -18.17 -28.89 -15.32
N TYR A 221 -18.13 -27.58 -15.61
CA TYR A 221 -18.79 -26.54 -14.82
C TYR A 221 -19.76 -25.78 -15.70
N ARG A 222 -20.86 -25.29 -15.11
CA ARG A 222 -21.82 -24.44 -15.80
C ARG A 222 -21.47 -22.97 -15.59
N CYS A 223 -21.38 -22.19 -16.67
CA CYS A 223 -21.04 -20.77 -16.59
C CYS A 223 -22.15 -19.95 -15.93
N ALA A 224 -21.82 -19.17 -14.90
CA ALA A 224 -22.77 -18.32 -14.16
C ALA A 224 -23.36 -17.15 -14.97
N VAL A 225 -22.85 -16.87 -16.18
CA VAL A 225 -23.31 -15.75 -17.02
C VAL A 225 -24.11 -16.23 -18.22
N CYS A 226 -23.57 -17.14 -19.02
CA CYS A 226 -24.22 -17.62 -20.24
C CYS A 226 -24.85 -19.01 -20.10
N GLY A 227 -24.64 -19.70 -18.97
CA GLY A 227 -25.21 -21.02 -18.73
C GLY A 227 -24.57 -22.18 -19.49
N LYS A 228 -23.56 -21.94 -20.35
CA LYS A 228 -22.84 -22.96 -21.10
C LYS A 228 -21.93 -23.77 -20.19
N ASP A 229 -21.86 -25.07 -20.46
CA ASP A 229 -20.91 -25.95 -19.80
C ASP A 229 -19.50 -25.72 -20.36
N PHE A 230 -18.50 -25.77 -19.49
CA PHE A 230 -17.10 -25.62 -19.86
C PHE A 230 -16.21 -26.51 -18.99
N LEU A 231 -15.11 -26.98 -19.58
CA LEU A 231 -14.12 -27.77 -18.88
C LEU A 231 -13.13 -26.83 -18.18
N ALA A 232 -12.92 -27.05 -16.88
CA ALA A 232 -11.84 -26.38 -16.16
C ALA A 232 -10.95 -27.40 -15.46
N GLY A 233 -9.64 -27.20 -15.57
CA GLY A 233 -8.65 -28.05 -14.92
C GLY A 233 -8.60 -27.81 -13.41
N ARG A 234 -8.30 -28.87 -12.64
CA ARG A 234 -8.24 -28.85 -11.17
C ARG A 234 -7.29 -27.79 -10.56
N LYS A 235 -6.32 -27.28 -11.34
CA LYS A 235 -5.39 -26.21 -10.93
C LYS A 235 -5.97 -24.79 -11.00
N ILE A 236 -7.17 -24.61 -11.56
CA ILE A 236 -7.87 -23.31 -11.59
C ILE A 236 -8.61 -23.11 -10.26
N SER A 237 -7.86 -23.05 -9.17
CA SER A 237 -8.19 -22.45 -7.86
C SER A 237 -9.66 -22.41 -7.43
N GLY A 238 -10.49 -23.44 -7.65
CA GLY A 238 -11.90 -23.50 -7.21
C GLY A 238 -12.79 -22.28 -7.52
N ARG A 239 -12.37 -21.35 -8.40
CA ARG A 239 -12.97 -20.00 -8.52
C ARG A 239 -13.43 -19.65 -9.92
N LYS A 240 -13.06 -20.42 -10.95
CA LYS A 240 -13.51 -20.09 -12.30
C LYS A 240 -14.95 -20.54 -12.46
N VAL A 241 -15.85 -19.56 -12.41
CA VAL A 241 -17.31 -19.71 -12.55
C VAL A 241 -17.80 -19.29 -13.95
N THR A 242 -16.88 -18.93 -14.84
CA THR A 242 -17.18 -18.44 -16.19
C THR A 242 -16.41 -19.18 -17.26
N CYS A 243 -17.06 -19.43 -18.40
CA CYS A 243 -16.46 -20.16 -19.51
C CYS A 243 -15.43 -19.33 -20.28
N SER A 244 -15.60 -17.99 -20.32
CA SER A 244 -14.78 -17.08 -21.14
C SER A 244 -14.41 -15.79 -20.38
N PRO A 245 -13.37 -15.06 -20.83
CA PRO A 245 -13.02 -13.74 -20.31
C PRO A 245 -14.14 -12.69 -20.49
N GLU A 246 -14.99 -12.85 -21.49
CA GLU A 246 -16.18 -12.01 -21.67
C GLU A 246 -17.21 -12.23 -20.57
N CYS A 247 -17.54 -13.49 -20.31
CA CYS A 247 -18.42 -13.87 -19.20
C CYS A 247 -17.81 -13.45 -17.85
N GLU A 248 -16.50 -13.54 -17.69
CA GLU A 248 -15.83 -13.07 -16.46
C GLU A 248 -16.00 -11.55 -16.27
N ARG A 249 -15.77 -10.75 -17.31
CA ARG A 249 -15.98 -9.30 -17.27
C ARG A 249 -17.43 -8.95 -16.94
N GLU A 250 -18.38 -9.65 -17.55
CA GLU A 250 -19.80 -9.44 -17.30
C GLU A 250 -20.21 -9.85 -15.87
N LEU A 251 -19.71 -10.98 -15.37
CA LEU A 251 -19.93 -11.38 -13.98
C LEU A 251 -19.36 -10.34 -13.01
N CYS A 252 -18.16 -9.81 -13.28
CA CYS A 252 -17.56 -8.75 -12.48
C CYS A 252 -18.42 -7.49 -12.47
N ARG A 253 -19.00 -7.09 -13.61
CA ARG A 253 -19.94 -5.96 -13.68
C ARG A 253 -21.19 -6.21 -12.83
N ARG A 254 -21.82 -7.39 -12.93
CA ARG A 254 -23.00 -7.75 -12.13
C ARG A 254 -22.72 -7.78 -10.63
N LEU A 255 -21.60 -8.38 -10.24
CA LEU A 255 -21.16 -8.42 -8.83
C LEU A 255 -20.82 -7.02 -8.30
N PHE A 256 -20.22 -6.17 -9.13
CA PHE A 256 -19.95 -4.78 -8.77
C PHE A 256 -21.25 -3.99 -8.59
N ALA A 257 -22.20 -4.09 -9.52
CA ALA A 257 -23.49 -3.42 -9.44
C ALA A 257 -24.27 -3.82 -8.18
N THR A 258 -24.39 -5.12 -7.92
CA THR A 258 -25.07 -5.63 -6.71
C THR A 258 -24.36 -5.23 -5.41
N ARG A 259 -23.02 -5.20 -5.40
CA ARG A 259 -22.24 -4.69 -4.26
C ARG A 259 -22.50 -3.20 -4.03
N MET A 260 -22.50 -2.40 -5.09
CA MET A 260 -22.77 -0.96 -5.02
C MET A 260 -24.19 -0.66 -4.55
N GLU A 261 -25.18 -1.40 -5.04
CA GLU A 261 -26.57 -1.29 -4.59
C GLU A 261 -26.71 -1.60 -3.10
N ARG A 262 -26.07 -2.69 -2.63
CA ARG A 262 -26.06 -3.05 -1.20
C ARG A 262 -25.39 -1.98 -0.35
N MET A 263 -24.25 -1.46 -0.80
CA MET A 263 -23.57 -0.35 -0.13
C MET A 263 -24.44 0.90 -0.08
N HIS A 264 -25.14 1.23 -1.16
CA HIS A 264 -26.07 2.37 -1.20
C HIS A 264 -27.24 2.18 -0.23
N LYS A 265 -27.90 1.00 -0.24
CA LYS A 265 -28.98 0.65 0.69
C LYS A 265 -28.52 0.75 2.15
N ASN A 266 -27.34 0.22 2.46
CA ASN A 266 -26.77 0.30 3.80
C ASN A 266 -26.43 1.75 4.19
N ALA A 267 -25.90 2.55 3.27
CA ALA A 267 -25.62 3.97 3.52
C ALA A 267 -26.89 4.80 3.75
N VAL A 268 -27.98 4.52 3.03
CA VAL A 268 -29.28 5.18 3.25
C VAL A 268 -29.85 4.79 4.61
N LYS A 269 -29.84 3.51 4.99
CA LYS A 269 -30.27 3.05 6.32
C LYS A 269 -29.43 3.67 7.43
N ALA A 270 -28.11 3.68 7.27
CA ALA A 270 -27.19 4.29 8.24
C ALA A 270 -27.43 5.80 8.36
N ARG A 271 -27.72 6.51 7.26
CA ARG A 271 -28.07 7.94 7.28
C ARG A 271 -29.37 8.23 8.02
N ALA A 272 -30.35 7.33 7.94
CA ALA A 272 -31.64 7.49 8.60
C ALA A 272 -31.54 7.25 10.11
N ILE A 273 -30.74 6.27 10.54
CA ILE A 273 -30.70 5.81 11.93
C ILE A 273 -29.53 6.41 12.71
N SER A 274 -28.35 6.53 12.08
CA SER A 274 -27.12 6.88 12.79
C SER A 274 -26.96 8.40 12.90
N PRO A 275 -26.88 8.96 14.13
CA PRO A 275 -26.57 10.37 14.34
C PRO A 275 -25.23 10.76 13.69
N LEU A 276 -24.28 9.82 13.61
CA LEU A 276 -22.96 10.04 13.03
C LEU A 276 -22.94 10.11 11.50
N HIS A 277 -23.94 9.56 10.81
CA HIS A 277 -23.92 9.44 9.34
C HIS A 277 -25.01 10.25 8.64
N GLY A 278 -26.00 10.76 9.37
CA GLY A 278 -27.12 11.56 8.84
C GLY A 278 -26.85 13.06 8.77
N PRO A 279 -27.84 13.86 8.35
CA PRO A 279 -27.75 15.32 8.23
C PRO A 279 -27.90 16.02 9.59
N PHE A 280 -27.22 15.49 10.62
CA PHE A 280 -27.29 15.96 12.01
C PHE A 280 -26.02 16.74 12.38
N ALA A 281 -26.08 17.52 13.47
CA ALA A 281 -24.90 18.19 14.03
C ALA A 281 -23.82 17.19 14.50
N THR A 282 -24.23 16.00 14.92
CA THR A 282 -23.35 14.91 15.37
C THR A 282 -22.70 14.11 14.25
N ASN A 283 -22.84 14.52 12.99
CA ASN A 283 -22.22 13.83 11.87
C ASN A 283 -20.69 13.72 12.06
N ILE A 284 -20.08 12.60 11.71
CA ILE A 284 -18.63 12.38 11.84
C ILE A 284 -17.78 13.35 11.00
N HIS A 285 -18.38 13.93 9.96
CA HIS A 285 -17.79 14.96 9.12
C HIS A 285 -18.20 16.38 9.51
N ALA A 286 -19.03 16.54 10.55
CA ALA A 286 -19.32 17.85 11.11
C ALA A 286 -18.02 18.46 11.67
N CYS A 287 -17.76 19.70 11.31
CA CYS A 287 -16.64 20.51 11.81
C CYS A 287 -17.24 21.86 12.21
N ARG A 288 -16.70 22.55 13.20
CA ARG A 288 -17.17 23.91 13.48
C ARG A 288 -16.70 24.83 12.35
N TRP A 289 -17.63 25.54 11.76
CA TRP A 289 -17.41 26.47 10.65
C TRP A 289 -18.08 27.81 10.96
N SER A 290 -17.59 28.85 10.30
CA SER A 290 -18.06 30.23 10.39
C SER A 290 -18.23 30.79 8.98
N LEU A 291 -19.39 31.37 8.69
CA LEU A 291 -19.69 32.05 7.43
C LEU A 291 -20.16 33.47 7.70
N VAL A 292 -19.76 34.41 6.85
CA VAL A 292 -20.28 35.78 6.85
C VAL A 292 -21.27 35.89 5.71
N ASP A 293 -22.51 36.30 6.03
CA ASP A 293 -23.54 36.52 5.01
C ASP A 293 -23.31 37.82 4.22
N PRO A 294 -24.04 38.07 3.12
CA PRO A 294 -23.88 39.29 2.33
C PRO A 294 -24.17 40.59 3.10
N GLY A 295 -24.89 40.51 4.22
CA GLY A 295 -25.19 41.63 5.11
C GLY A 295 -24.15 41.83 6.22
N GLY A 296 -23.07 41.04 6.23
CA GLY A 296 -21.99 41.13 7.21
C GLY A 296 -22.25 40.39 8.52
N ARG A 297 -23.34 39.62 8.66
CA ARG A 297 -23.61 38.85 9.89
C ARG A 297 -22.81 37.55 9.89
N LEU A 298 -22.22 37.22 11.03
CA LEU A 298 -21.47 35.99 11.24
C LEU A 298 -22.41 34.85 11.68
N HIS A 299 -22.28 33.70 11.02
CA HIS A 299 -23.06 32.49 11.27
C HIS A 299 -22.11 31.35 11.62
N GLU A 300 -22.23 30.80 12.83
CA GLU A 300 -21.48 29.61 13.27
C GLU A 300 -22.33 28.34 13.16
N PHE A 301 -21.74 27.26 12.66
CA PHE A 301 -22.44 25.97 12.51
C PHE A 301 -21.47 24.78 12.47
N GLU A 302 -21.95 23.59 12.85
CA GLU A 302 -21.15 22.35 12.79
C GLU A 302 -21.31 21.58 11.47
N ASN A 303 -22.46 21.71 10.81
CA ASN A 303 -22.77 20.96 9.61
C ASN A 303 -23.39 21.87 8.55
N LEU A 304 -22.64 22.12 7.47
CA LEU A 304 -23.08 22.99 6.37
C LEU A 304 -24.43 22.57 5.77
N SER A 305 -24.69 21.27 5.69
CA SER A 305 -25.95 20.77 5.11
C SER A 305 -27.14 21.01 6.05
N LEU A 306 -26.92 20.96 7.36
CA LEU A 306 -27.93 21.30 8.36
C LEU A 306 -28.18 22.80 8.38
N PHE A 307 -27.12 23.60 8.37
CA PHE A 307 -27.18 25.07 8.32
C PHE A 307 -28.05 25.56 7.15
N ILE A 308 -27.83 25.04 5.94
CA ILE A 308 -28.62 25.42 4.75
C ILE A 308 -30.11 25.04 4.88
N ARG A 309 -30.43 23.96 5.58
CA ARG A 309 -31.82 23.53 5.81
C ARG A 309 -32.53 24.42 6.82
N GLU A 310 -31.88 24.72 7.93
CA GLU A 310 -32.45 25.53 9.02
C GLU A 310 -32.54 27.01 8.64
N HIS A 311 -31.58 27.49 7.83
CA HIS A 311 -31.50 28.87 7.38
C HIS A 311 -31.86 29.02 5.90
N SER A 312 -32.81 28.21 5.41
CA SER A 312 -33.20 28.22 4.00
C SER A 312 -33.69 29.59 3.52
N HIS A 313 -34.23 30.41 4.43
CA HIS A 313 -34.69 31.77 4.17
C HIS A 313 -33.56 32.76 3.84
N LEU A 314 -32.30 32.44 4.18
CA LEU A 314 -31.12 33.25 3.81
C LEU A 314 -30.66 33.02 2.35
N PHE A 315 -31.25 32.04 1.66
CA PHE A 315 -30.87 31.66 0.31
C PHE A 315 -32.02 31.88 -0.67
N ALA A 316 -31.68 32.22 -1.91
CA ALA A 316 -32.64 32.27 -2.99
C ALA A 316 -33.17 30.85 -3.29
N LYS A 317 -34.47 30.72 -3.65
CA LYS A 317 -35.10 29.41 -3.89
C LYS A 317 -34.37 28.61 -4.98
N GLU A 318 -33.83 29.30 -5.97
CA GLU A 318 -33.05 28.72 -7.07
C GLU A 318 -31.77 28.06 -6.58
N ASP A 319 -31.16 28.58 -5.50
CA ASP A 319 -29.93 28.03 -4.94
C ASP A 319 -30.19 26.80 -4.07
N LEU A 320 -31.41 26.64 -3.57
CA LEU A 320 -31.85 25.47 -2.80
C LEU A 320 -32.23 24.29 -3.71
N THR A 321 -32.48 24.51 -5.00
CA THR A 321 -32.79 23.44 -5.95
C THR A 321 -31.64 22.43 -6.05
N LEU A 322 -31.98 21.14 -5.97
CA LEU A 322 -30.99 20.06 -6.10
C LEU A 322 -30.62 19.88 -7.57
N GLN A 323 -29.33 19.95 -7.88
CA GLN A 323 -28.83 19.83 -9.26
C GLN A 323 -27.93 18.60 -9.43
N GLY A 324 -27.96 18.04 -10.64
CA GLY A 324 -27.05 16.98 -11.08
C GLY A 324 -27.26 15.62 -10.42
N ARG A 325 -26.36 14.68 -10.75
CA ARG A 325 -26.42 13.28 -10.25
C ARG A 325 -26.20 13.16 -8.75
N SER A 326 -25.49 14.11 -8.14
CA SER A 326 -25.18 14.12 -6.71
C SER A 326 -26.34 14.65 -5.86
N LYS A 327 -27.39 15.24 -6.46
CA LYS A 327 -28.51 15.87 -5.76
C LYS A 327 -28.05 16.83 -4.66
N VAL A 328 -27.09 17.70 -4.99
CA VAL A 328 -26.56 18.73 -4.08
C VAL A 328 -27.12 20.08 -4.51
N SER A 329 -27.52 20.91 -3.55
CA SER A 329 -28.00 22.27 -3.84
C SER A 329 -26.85 23.18 -4.32
N ARG A 330 -27.18 24.24 -5.07
CA ARG A 330 -26.16 25.23 -5.48
C ARG A 330 -25.57 25.94 -4.27
N ALA A 331 -26.37 26.21 -3.25
CA ALA A 331 -25.91 26.76 -1.97
C ALA A 331 -24.84 25.89 -1.32
N SER A 332 -25.10 24.58 -1.19
CA SER A 332 -24.14 23.64 -0.59
C SER A 332 -22.84 23.59 -1.41
N SER A 333 -22.95 23.53 -2.73
CA SER A 333 -21.77 23.50 -3.61
C SER A 333 -20.99 24.81 -3.64
N GLY A 334 -21.68 25.95 -3.52
CA GLY A 334 -21.08 27.29 -3.50
C GLY A 334 -20.33 27.56 -2.21
N LEU A 335 -20.99 27.37 -1.08
CA LEU A 335 -20.39 27.56 0.25
C LEU A 335 -19.26 26.57 0.53
N ALA A 336 -19.37 25.31 0.09
CA ALA A 336 -18.30 24.33 0.25
C ALA A 336 -17.00 24.69 -0.50
N LYS A 337 -17.07 25.58 -1.50
CA LYS A 337 -15.88 26.11 -2.22
C LYS A 337 -15.21 27.28 -1.50
N LEU A 338 -15.86 27.85 -0.50
CA LEU A 338 -15.29 28.90 0.37
C LEU A 338 -14.42 28.32 1.49
N ALA A 339 -14.61 27.02 1.80
CA ALA A 339 -13.93 26.35 2.90
C ALA A 339 -12.39 26.42 2.78
N PRO A 340 -11.68 26.77 3.86
CA PRO A 340 -10.23 27.04 3.84
C PRO A 340 -9.40 25.78 3.50
N MET A 341 -9.93 24.58 3.80
CA MET A 341 -9.23 23.32 3.52
C MET A 341 -9.21 22.93 2.03
N ARG A 342 -9.87 23.68 1.13
CA ARG A 342 -9.89 23.39 -0.31
C ARG A 342 -8.67 23.99 -1.01
N SER A 343 -8.02 23.20 -1.86
CA SER A 343 -6.87 23.66 -2.64
C SER A 343 -7.20 24.81 -3.61
N TYR A 344 -8.44 24.87 -4.10
CA TYR A 344 -8.95 25.94 -4.96
C TYR A 344 -10.07 26.69 -4.25
N ARG A 345 -9.69 27.56 -3.31
CA ARG A 345 -10.61 28.37 -2.51
C ARG A 345 -11.14 29.53 -3.33
N LYS A 346 -12.46 29.73 -3.32
CA LYS A 346 -13.08 30.99 -3.75
C LYS A 346 -13.13 31.96 -2.58
N ARG A 347 -12.87 33.25 -2.83
CA ARG A 347 -12.96 34.30 -1.81
C ARG A 347 -14.40 34.53 -1.35
N SER A 348 -15.35 34.50 -2.29
CA SER A 348 -16.77 34.70 -2.00
C SER A 348 -17.68 33.94 -2.95
N TRP A 349 -18.94 33.75 -2.54
CA TRP A 349 -20.01 33.19 -3.36
C TRP A 349 -21.31 33.96 -3.10
N LYS A 350 -21.74 34.79 -4.05
CA LYS A 350 -22.93 35.65 -3.93
C LYS A 350 -22.94 36.51 -2.65
N GLY A 351 -21.81 37.15 -2.35
CA GLY A 351 -21.64 37.95 -1.13
C GLY A 351 -21.31 37.14 0.12
N TRP A 352 -21.54 35.82 0.15
CA TRP A 352 -21.09 34.97 1.24
C TRP A 352 -19.57 34.87 1.26
N ALA A 353 -18.98 34.99 2.45
CA ALA A 353 -17.57 34.83 2.69
C ALA A 353 -17.32 33.86 3.84
N TRP A 354 -16.08 33.39 3.96
CA TRP A 354 -15.67 32.57 5.09
C TRP A 354 -15.41 33.46 6.31
N GLY A 355 -15.97 33.13 7.48
CA GLY A 355 -15.77 33.89 8.71
C GLY A 355 -14.42 33.56 9.33
N ASP A 356 -13.53 34.56 9.36
CA ASP A 356 -12.15 34.54 9.83
C ASP A 356 -11.19 33.52 9.19
N GLU A 357 -10.01 34.02 8.80
CA GLU A 357 -8.89 33.18 8.34
C GLU A 357 -8.14 32.52 9.51
N ASN A 358 -8.40 32.95 10.74
CA ASN A 358 -7.67 32.53 11.94
C ASN A 358 -8.35 31.39 12.73
N VAL A 359 -9.57 30.98 12.37
CA VAL A 359 -10.24 29.84 13.01
C VAL A 359 -9.80 28.56 12.31
N VAL A 360 -8.82 27.87 12.88
CA VAL A 360 -8.43 26.53 12.44
C VAL A 360 -9.63 25.59 12.67
N PRO A 361 -10.16 24.91 11.64
CA PRO A 361 -11.26 23.97 11.83
C PRO A 361 -10.82 22.82 12.75
N VAL A 362 -11.32 22.80 13.98
CA VAL A 362 -11.09 21.67 14.90
C VAL A 362 -12.04 20.54 14.51
N ARG A 363 -11.51 19.36 14.21
CA ARG A 363 -12.37 18.21 13.92
C ARG A 363 -12.89 17.63 15.23
N LYS A 364 -14.16 17.24 15.27
CA LYS A 364 -14.82 16.75 16.50
C LYS A 364 -14.14 15.51 17.13
N TRP A 365 -13.44 14.69 16.34
CA TRP A 365 -12.68 13.55 16.88
C TRP A 365 -11.36 13.95 17.55
N GLU A 366 -10.83 15.15 17.30
CA GLU A 366 -9.67 15.70 18.00
C GLU A 366 -10.09 16.18 19.40
N GLN A 367 -11.29 16.73 19.56
CA GLN A 367 -11.85 17.15 20.86
C GLN A 367 -12.08 15.97 21.82
N ASN A 368 -12.51 14.81 21.30
CA ASN A 368 -12.70 13.60 22.12
C ASN A 368 -11.38 12.91 22.54
N GLN A 369 -10.21 13.46 22.18
CA GLN A 369 -8.92 12.97 22.69
C GLN A 369 -8.39 13.80 23.88
N GLU A 370 -9.00 14.96 24.16
CA GLU A 370 -8.61 15.86 25.24
C GLU A 370 -9.52 15.78 26.48
N ALA A 371 -10.67 15.10 26.36
CA ALA A 371 -11.56 14.71 27.45
C ALA A 371 -11.39 13.22 27.76
#